data_AF-A0A7X9Q3P0-F1
#
_entry.id   AF-A0A7X9Q3P0-F1
#
_cell.length_a   1.000
_cell.length_b   1.000
_cell.length_c   1.000
_cell.angle_alpha   90.00
_cell.angle_beta   90.00
_cell.angle_gamma   90.00
#
_symmetry.space_group_name_H-M   'P 1'
#
loop_
_entity.id
_entity.type
_entity.pdbx_description
1 polymer ?
#
loop_
_entity_poly.entity_id
_entity_poly.type
_entity_poly.pdbx_seq_one_letter_code
_entity_poly.pdbx_strand_id
1 'polypeptide(L)'
;MGISYPNANLQEFLFTIIYFTNKCNKVKQIVLPVFFDDMREDKIRDDIGNANAVNFIAQGKDSSYFSNILSISNLKNKKATESAIGNDMKALDATAQEISEKFLDSIVRTYWAVWNKRPDTRGTLFNDLYKFRNSMLGIKANTKRKMIPGVYKENYEALLDIFKYCQAKKIELIVYIPPLRNDVEPPYDMKAYAGFKKEVEKDVLASHAIFMNLENLVAAKYWGTKGSTSGTGSEIDFMHFQEPGHKLIADTIFQRCKK
;
A
#
# COMPACT_ATOMS: atom_id res chain seq x y z
N MET A 1 -13.68 4.70 11.93
CA MET A 1 -12.87 5.43 10.94
C MET A 1 -12.39 4.40 9.94
N GLY A 2 -12.59 4.64 8.64
CA GLY A 2 -12.11 3.76 7.57
C GLY A 2 -11.07 4.52 6.75
N ILE A 3 -9.94 3.89 6.50
CA ILE A 3 -8.88 4.43 5.66
C ILE A 3 -8.65 3.40 4.55
N SER A 4 -8.72 3.86 3.31
CA SER A 4 -8.52 3.00 2.14
C SER A 4 -7.49 3.64 1.25
N TYR A 5 -6.59 2.81 0.74
CA TYR A 5 -5.59 3.19 -0.21
C TYR A 5 -5.55 2.15 -1.34
N PRO A 6 -5.44 2.59 -2.60
CA PRO A 6 -5.16 1.65 -3.68
C PRO A 6 -3.75 1.08 -3.51
N ASN A 7 -3.63 -0.26 -3.59
CA ASN A 7 -2.36 -1.00 -3.60
C ASN A 7 -1.39 -0.64 -2.46
N ALA A 8 -1.91 -0.47 -1.23
CA ALA A 8 -1.04 -0.22 -0.07
C ALA A 8 -0.32 -1.50 0.36
N ASN A 9 0.94 -1.34 0.75
CA ASN A 9 1.72 -2.43 1.32
C ASN A 9 1.62 -2.45 2.85
N LEU A 10 2.16 -3.50 3.49
CA LEU A 10 2.08 -3.65 4.94
C LEU A 10 2.95 -2.66 5.71
N GLN A 11 4.00 -2.12 5.08
CA GLN A 11 4.80 -1.03 5.66
C GLN A 11 3.95 0.26 5.80
N GLU A 12 3.16 0.59 4.78
CA GLU A 12 2.23 1.73 4.80
C GLU A 12 1.10 1.52 5.82
N PHE A 13 0.58 0.29 5.95
CA PHE A 13 -0.39 -0.03 7.00
C PHE A 13 0.19 0.11 8.40
N LEU A 14 1.41 -0.40 8.65
CA LEU A 14 2.09 -0.22 9.94
C LEU A 14 2.24 1.25 10.28
N PHE A 15 2.71 2.05 9.32
CA PHE A 15 2.85 3.49 9.46
C PHE A 15 1.53 4.16 9.83
N THR A 16 0.48 3.88 9.05
CA THR A 16 -0.86 4.47 9.22
C THR A 16 -1.45 4.07 10.57
N ILE A 17 -1.36 2.79 10.94
CA ILE A 17 -1.86 2.28 12.22
C ILE A 17 -1.20 3.04 13.36
N ILE A 18 0.14 3.09 13.42
CA ILE A 18 0.86 3.74 14.52
C ILE A 18 0.58 5.25 14.54
N TYR A 19 0.51 5.90 13.38
CA TYR A 19 0.19 7.32 13.29
C TYR A 19 -1.18 7.62 13.89
N PHE A 20 -2.23 6.93 13.43
CA PHE A 20 -3.60 7.20 13.85
C PHE A 20 -3.89 6.75 15.28
N THR A 21 -3.31 5.66 15.77
CA THR A 21 -3.48 5.24 17.18
C THR A 21 -2.84 6.24 18.14
N ASN A 22 -1.73 6.89 17.77
CA ASN A 22 -1.13 7.96 18.58
C ASN A 22 -1.91 9.29 18.48
N LYS A 23 -2.60 9.55 17.37
CA LYS A 23 -3.46 10.74 17.21
C LYS A 23 -4.85 10.57 17.82
N CYS A 24 -5.35 9.34 17.88
CA CYS A 24 -6.68 9.00 18.37
C CYS A 24 -6.56 8.19 19.65
N ASN A 25 -6.72 8.84 20.80
CA ASN A 25 -6.51 8.27 22.14
C ASN A 25 -7.42 7.08 22.53
N LYS A 26 -8.32 6.58 21.66
CA LYS A 26 -9.32 5.56 22.00
C LYS A 26 -9.53 4.49 20.91
N VAL A 27 -8.51 4.19 20.10
CA VAL A 27 -8.59 3.06 19.16
C VAL A 27 -8.60 1.76 19.98
N LYS A 28 -9.72 1.02 19.94
CA LYS A 28 -9.88 -0.25 20.67
C LYS A 28 -9.73 -1.47 19.77
N GLN A 29 -10.00 -1.31 18.48
CA GLN A 29 -10.02 -2.38 17.51
C GLN A 29 -9.49 -1.87 16.17
N ILE A 30 -8.73 -2.71 15.47
CA ILE A 30 -8.28 -2.51 14.10
C ILE A 30 -8.71 -3.71 13.26
N VAL A 31 -9.21 -3.42 12.06
CA VAL A 31 -9.49 -4.43 11.03
C VAL A 31 -8.50 -4.25 9.90
N LEU A 32 -7.73 -5.29 9.59
CA LEU A 32 -6.65 -5.27 8.61
C LEU A 32 -6.90 -6.34 7.52
N PRO A 33 -7.21 -5.94 6.27
CA PRO A 33 -7.08 -6.85 5.13
C PRO A 33 -5.60 -7.14 4.88
N VAL A 34 -5.29 -8.39 4.52
CA VAL A 34 -3.94 -8.76 4.06
C VAL A 34 -4.06 -9.47 2.72
N PHE A 35 -3.73 -8.77 1.64
CA PHE A 35 -3.70 -9.36 0.31
C PHE A 35 -2.32 -9.97 0.03
N PHE A 36 -2.30 -11.00 -0.81
CA PHE A 36 -1.03 -11.56 -1.30
C PHE A 36 -0.26 -10.59 -2.18
N ASP A 37 -0.98 -9.71 -2.90
CA ASP A 37 -0.38 -8.67 -3.74
C ASP A 37 0.30 -7.56 -2.91
N ASP A 38 -0.16 -7.26 -1.68
CA ASP A 38 0.46 -6.26 -0.79
C ASP A 38 1.91 -6.62 -0.46
N MET A 39 2.23 -7.92 -0.50
CA MET A 39 3.58 -8.44 -0.25
C MET A 39 4.56 -8.21 -1.41
N ARG A 40 4.10 -7.60 -2.51
CA ARG A 40 4.90 -7.33 -3.72
C ARG A 40 5.26 -5.85 -3.90
N GLU A 41 4.62 -4.98 -3.14
CA GLU A 41 4.78 -3.54 -3.22
C GLU A 41 5.87 -3.07 -2.24
N ASP A 42 6.86 -2.31 -2.71
CA ASP A 42 8.13 -2.04 -2.00
C ASP A 42 8.29 -0.60 -1.49
N LYS A 43 7.37 0.30 -1.87
CA LYS A 43 7.50 1.74 -1.60
C LYS A 43 6.44 2.24 -0.64
N ILE A 44 6.87 3.11 0.28
CA ILE A 44 5.98 4.00 1.02
C ILE A 44 5.80 5.25 0.15
N ARG A 45 4.56 5.60 -0.19
CA ARG A 45 4.28 6.81 -0.99
C ARG A 45 4.69 8.07 -0.26
N ASP A 46 5.18 9.06 -1.00
CA ASP A 46 5.66 10.34 -0.47
C ASP A 46 4.60 11.05 0.39
N ASP A 47 3.32 10.95 0.01
CA ASP A 47 2.20 11.54 0.76
C ASP A 47 2.02 10.91 2.15
N ILE A 48 2.31 9.62 2.29
CA ILE A 48 2.26 8.87 3.56
C ILE A 48 3.55 9.07 4.34
N GLY A 49 4.69 8.88 3.68
CA GLY A 49 6.04 9.03 4.22
C GLY A 49 6.54 10.49 4.28
N ASN A 50 5.64 11.48 4.34
CA ASN A 50 6.04 12.89 4.35
C ASN A 50 6.82 13.26 5.63
N ALA A 51 7.56 14.37 5.56
CA ALA A 51 8.47 14.80 6.64
C ALA A 51 7.77 14.94 8.01
N ASN A 52 6.52 15.41 8.05
CA ASN A 52 5.80 15.57 9.32
C ASN A 52 5.47 14.22 9.94
N ALA A 53 5.01 13.27 9.13
CA ALA A 53 4.62 11.96 9.60
C ALA A 53 5.87 11.11 9.98
N VAL A 54 6.96 11.22 9.23
CA VAL A 54 8.26 10.62 9.58
C VAL A 54 8.78 11.21 10.90
N ASN A 55 8.74 12.53 11.08
CA ASN A 55 9.19 13.18 12.31
C ASN A 55 8.38 12.74 13.52
N PHE A 56 7.05 12.67 13.36
CA PHE A 56 6.14 12.21 14.39
C PHE A 56 6.49 10.81 14.89
N ILE A 57 6.81 9.91 13.96
CA ILE A 57 7.18 8.52 14.30
C ILE A 57 8.60 8.45 14.86
N ALA A 58 9.57 9.13 14.25
CA ALA A 58 10.97 9.08 14.65
C ALA A 58 11.21 9.63 16.07
N GLN A 59 10.44 10.64 16.47
CA GLN A 59 10.50 11.23 17.81
C GLN A 59 9.57 10.52 18.81
N GLY A 60 8.72 9.61 18.31
CA GLY A 60 7.76 8.87 19.12
C GLY A 60 8.40 7.70 19.88
N LYS A 61 7.73 7.29 20.97
CA LYS A 61 8.08 6.09 21.75
C LYS A 61 7.94 4.79 20.94
N ASP A 62 7.20 4.85 19.82
CA ASP A 62 6.91 3.72 18.96
C ASP A 62 7.87 3.64 17.74
N SER A 63 8.97 4.42 17.75
CA SER A 63 9.96 4.43 16.65
C SER A 63 10.70 3.09 16.46
N SER A 64 10.68 2.21 17.47
CA SER A 64 11.29 0.88 17.44
C SER A 64 10.59 -0.08 16.47
N TYR A 65 9.29 0.08 16.23
CA TYR A 65 8.53 -0.76 15.28
C TYR A 65 8.94 -0.51 13.82
N PHE A 66 9.76 0.51 13.55
CA PHE A 66 10.22 0.86 12.21
C PHE A 66 11.73 0.66 12.03
N SER A 67 12.41 0.00 12.96
CA SER A 67 13.87 -0.19 12.88
C SER A 67 14.29 -1.07 11.70
N ASN A 68 13.43 -2.02 11.32
CA ASN A 68 13.73 -3.02 10.28
C ASN A 68 13.29 -2.57 8.88
N ILE A 69 12.54 -1.47 8.79
CA ILE A 69 12.04 -0.96 7.51
C ILE A 69 13.13 -0.09 6.87
N LEU A 70 13.84 -0.67 5.89
CA LEU A 70 14.94 -0.04 5.16
C LEU A 70 14.53 1.28 4.49
N SER A 71 13.29 1.39 4.03
CA SER A 71 12.74 2.62 3.43
C SER A 71 12.67 3.75 4.47
N ILE A 72 12.33 3.45 5.73
CA ILE A 72 12.24 4.43 6.82
C ILE A 72 13.61 4.73 7.43
N SER A 73 14.50 3.74 7.52
CA SER A 73 15.89 4.02 7.92
C SER A 73 16.60 4.89 6.88
N ASN A 74 16.33 4.71 5.59
CA ASN A 74 16.77 5.61 4.53
C ASN A 74 16.14 7.01 4.64
N LEU A 75 14.86 7.13 5.03
CA LEU A 75 14.24 8.43 5.33
C LEU A 75 14.87 9.09 6.58
N LYS A 76 15.19 8.33 7.63
CA LYS A 76 15.94 8.80 8.81
C LYS A 76 17.35 9.27 8.43
N ASN A 77 18.06 8.51 7.58
CA ASN A 77 19.41 8.81 7.15
C ASN A 77 19.46 10.00 6.19
N LYS A 78 18.50 10.14 5.26
CA LYS A 78 18.38 11.33 4.40
C LYS A 78 18.29 12.60 5.25
N LYS A 79 17.57 12.55 6.37
CA LYS A 79 17.49 13.64 7.36
C LYS A 79 18.77 13.81 8.19
N ALA A 80 19.49 12.75 8.56
CA ALA A 80 20.77 12.86 9.24
C ALA A 80 21.79 13.58 8.36
N THR A 81 21.85 13.24 7.07
CA THR A 81 22.67 13.92 6.08
C THR A 81 22.20 15.36 5.86
N GLU A 82 20.89 15.62 5.73
CA GLU A 82 20.33 16.98 5.62
C GLU A 82 20.53 17.82 6.90
N SER A 83 20.62 17.22 8.10
CA SER A 83 20.89 17.94 9.36
C SER A 83 22.37 18.24 9.58
N ALA A 84 23.25 17.37 9.08
CA ALA A 84 24.70 17.61 9.05
C ALA A 84 25.06 18.64 7.98
N ILE A 85 24.37 18.61 6.83
CA ILE A 85 24.44 19.64 5.79
C ILE A 85 23.69 20.93 6.23
N GLY A 86 22.70 20.82 7.12
CA GLY A 86 21.83 21.92 7.56
C GLY A 86 22.47 22.95 8.50
N ASN A 87 23.67 22.68 9.02
CA ASN A 87 24.48 23.73 9.66
C ASN A 87 25.26 24.57 8.65
N ASP A 88 25.53 24.05 7.44
CA ASP A 88 26.15 24.80 6.33
C ASP A 88 25.12 25.35 5.32
N MET A 89 23.89 24.80 5.28
CA MET A 89 22.83 25.19 4.34
C MET A 89 21.68 26.03 4.94
N LYS A 90 21.84 26.61 6.13
CA LYS A 90 20.90 27.65 6.64
C LYS A 90 20.94 28.98 5.85
N ALA A 91 21.74 29.05 4.79
CA ALA A 91 21.89 30.23 3.93
C ALA A 91 21.34 30.04 2.50
N LEU A 92 20.63 28.96 2.19
CA LEU A 92 20.02 28.77 0.87
C LEU A 92 18.49 28.74 0.99
N ASP A 93 17.90 29.93 1.15
CA ASP A 93 16.63 30.23 0.51
C ASP A 93 16.72 29.80 -0.96
N ALA A 94 15.61 29.26 -1.51
CA ALA A 94 15.49 28.63 -2.83
C ALA A 94 16.58 29.06 -3.82
N THR A 95 17.37 28.10 -4.31
CA THR A 95 18.53 28.41 -5.17
C THR A 95 18.12 29.33 -6.34
N ALA A 96 19.02 30.22 -6.79
CA ALA A 96 18.73 31.13 -7.90
C ALA A 96 18.24 30.38 -9.17
N GLN A 97 18.67 29.14 -9.33
CA GLN A 97 18.16 28.22 -10.34
C GLN A 97 16.68 27.88 -10.11
N GLU A 98 16.29 27.48 -8.90
CA GLU A 98 14.90 27.12 -8.60
C GLU A 98 13.94 28.32 -8.71
N ILE A 99 14.41 29.52 -8.36
CA ILE A 99 13.65 30.78 -8.52
C ILE A 99 13.49 31.11 -10.01
N SER A 100 14.56 31.02 -10.79
CA SER A 100 14.51 31.28 -12.23
C SER A 100 13.67 30.24 -12.97
N GLU A 101 13.77 28.96 -12.60
CA GLU A 101 12.93 27.89 -13.14
C GLU A 101 11.46 28.11 -12.84
N LYS A 102 11.08 28.45 -11.59
CA LYS A 102 9.68 28.75 -11.23
C LYS A 102 9.15 29.97 -11.97
N PHE A 103 9.96 31.01 -12.13
CA PHE A 103 9.59 32.21 -12.88
C PHE A 103 9.37 31.91 -14.37
N LEU A 104 10.32 31.21 -15.01
CA LEU A 104 10.22 30.80 -16.40
C LEU A 104 9.03 29.85 -16.61
N ASP A 105 8.81 28.89 -15.71
CA ASP A 105 7.66 28.00 -15.77
C ASP A 105 6.35 28.80 -15.68
N SER A 106 6.27 29.83 -14.83
CA SER A 106 5.06 30.68 -14.72
C SER A 106 4.76 31.44 -16.02
N ILE A 107 5.79 31.94 -16.70
CA ILE A 107 5.66 32.63 -17.98
C ILE A 107 5.22 31.65 -19.07
N VAL A 108 5.90 30.51 -19.18
CA VAL A 108 5.63 29.51 -20.22
C VAL A 108 4.22 28.91 -20.05
N ARG A 109 3.78 28.67 -18.81
CA ARG A 109 2.41 28.21 -18.50
C ARG A 109 1.33 29.23 -18.87
N THR A 110 1.65 30.52 -18.83
CA THR A 110 0.73 31.62 -19.17
C THR A 110 0.51 31.71 -20.69
N TYR A 111 1.56 31.47 -21.49
CA TYR A 111 1.48 31.63 -22.95
C TYR A 111 1.26 30.32 -23.71
N TRP A 112 1.65 29.15 -23.18
CA TRP A 112 1.52 27.86 -23.84
C TRP A 112 0.67 26.86 -23.05
N ALA A 113 -0.61 26.77 -23.42
CA ALA A 113 -1.55 25.77 -22.86
C ALA A 113 -1.09 24.31 -23.02
N VAL A 114 -0.23 24.02 -24.01
CA VAL A 114 0.37 22.69 -24.23
C VAL A 114 1.42 22.35 -23.16
N TRP A 115 2.15 23.35 -22.63
CA TRP A 115 3.13 23.13 -21.56
C TRP A 115 2.45 22.71 -20.25
N ASN A 116 1.26 23.25 -19.97
CA ASN A 116 0.45 22.85 -18.81
C ASN A 116 0.01 21.37 -18.88
N LYS A 117 -0.08 20.77 -20.07
CA LYS A 117 -0.49 19.36 -20.25
C LYS A 117 0.68 18.38 -20.13
N ARG A 118 1.93 18.85 -19.98
CA ARG A 118 3.12 17.99 -19.94
C ARG A 118 3.06 16.88 -18.87
N PRO A 119 2.58 17.12 -17.63
CA PRO A 119 2.42 16.04 -16.65
C PRO A 119 1.48 14.94 -17.14
N ASP A 120 0.33 15.32 -17.71
CA ASP A 120 -0.68 14.39 -18.23
C ASP A 120 -0.18 13.63 -19.45
N THR A 121 0.50 14.33 -20.38
CA THR A 121 1.11 13.72 -21.57
C THR A 121 2.20 12.72 -21.17
N ARG A 122 3.00 13.03 -20.14
CA ARG A 122 4.02 12.11 -19.62
C ARG A 122 3.37 10.87 -19.00
N GLY A 123 2.31 11.06 -18.21
CA GLY A 123 1.53 9.95 -17.64
C GLY A 123 0.94 9.04 -18.73
N THR A 124 0.36 9.64 -19.76
CA THR A 124 -0.20 8.93 -20.92
C THR A 124 0.86 8.13 -21.66
N LEU A 125 2.01 8.74 -21.97
CA LEU A 125 3.12 8.07 -22.64
C LEU A 125 3.64 6.87 -21.84
N PHE A 126 3.82 7.00 -20.54
CA PHE A 126 4.26 5.88 -19.70
C PHE A 126 3.21 4.75 -19.66
N ASN A 127 1.93 5.09 -19.60
CA ASN A 127 0.85 4.12 -19.67
C ASN A 127 0.82 3.39 -21.03
N ASP A 128 1.05 4.11 -22.13
CA ASP A 128 1.08 3.54 -23.47
C ASP A 128 2.29 2.63 -23.67
N LEU A 129 3.48 3.03 -23.20
CA LEU A 129 4.67 2.19 -23.18
C LEU A 129 4.45 0.92 -22.34
N TYR A 130 3.77 1.04 -21.19
CA TYR A 130 3.41 -0.09 -20.35
C TYR A 130 2.48 -1.08 -21.07
N LYS A 131 1.42 -0.57 -21.73
CA LYS A 131 0.48 -1.40 -22.51
C LYS A 131 1.16 -2.05 -23.71
N PHE A 132 2.00 -1.30 -24.43
CA PHE A 132 2.78 -1.82 -25.55
C PHE A 132 3.71 -2.95 -25.12
N ARG A 133 4.47 -2.76 -24.03
CA ARG A 133 5.30 -3.81 -23.44
C ARG A 133 4.46 -5.04 -23.09
N ASN A 134 3.30 -4.86 -22.44
CA ASN A 134 2.44 -5.97 -22.08
C ASN A 134 1.92 -6.73 -23.30
N SER A 135 1.52 -6.02 -24.35
CA SER A 135 1.09 -6.61 -25.61
C SER A 135 2.23 -7.40 -26.27
N MET A 136 3.43 -6.82 -26.37
CA MET A 136 4.60 -7.48 -26.95
C MET A 136 5.01 -8.75 -26.19
N LEU A 137 4.92 -8.73 -24.86
CA LEU A 137 5.31 -9.85 -23.99
C LEU A 137 4.16 -10.82 -23.69
N GLY A 138 2.96 -10.60 -24.26
CA GLY A 138 1.78 -11.44 -24.01
C GLY A 138 1.29 -11.44 -22.55
N ILE A 139 1.56 -10.36 -21.81
CA ILE A 139 1.14 -10.21 -20.41
C ILE A 139 -0.36 -9.88 -20.37
N LYS A 140 -1.13 -10.74 -19.69
CA LYS A 140 -2.59 -10.66 -19.50
C LYS A 140 -2.93 -10.56 -18.01
N ALA A 141 -4.19 -10.25 -17.68
CA ALA A 141 -4.66 -10.22 -16.29
C ALA A 141 -4.43 -11.53 -15.52
N ASN A 142 -4.42 -12.68 -16.20
CA ASN A 142 -4.20 -14.01 -15.60
C ASN A 142 -2.72 -14.47 -15.64
N THR A 143 -1.79 -13.64 -16.14
CA THR A 143 -0.37 -13.99 -16.12
C THR A 143 0.11 -14.09 -14.69
N LYS A 144 0.72 -15.23 -14.32
CA LYS A 144 1.25 -15.47 -12.96
C LYS A 144 2.33 -14.46 -12.62
N ARG A 145 2.16 -13.77 -11.50
CA ARG A 145 3.11 -12.78 -10.99
C ARG A 145 3.97 -13.40 -9.89
N LYS A 146 5.29 -13.30 -10.04
CA LYS A 146 6.24 -13.85 -9.05
C LYS A 146 6.37 -12.91 -7.85
N MET A 147 6.57 -13.51 -6.68
CA MET A 147 6.97 -12.80 -5.47
C MET A 147 8.44 -12.39 -5.54
N ILE A 148 8.74 -11.20 -5.04
CA ILE A 148 10.12 -10.73 -4.87
C ILE A 148 10.51 -11.01 -3.42
N PRO A 149 11.45 -11.93 -3.14
CA PRO A 149 11.70 -12.40 -1.76
C PRO A 149 12.06 -11.29 -0.76
N GLY A 150 12.84 -10.29 -1.19
CA GLY A 150 13.19 -9.14 -0.34
C GLY A 150 11.96 -8.32 0.06
N VAL A 151 11.12 -7.98 -0.92
CA VAL A 151 9.89 -7.20 -0.70
C VAL A 151 8.88 -7.98 0.14
N TYR A 152 8.76 -9.29 -0.08
CA TYR A 152 7.93 -10.17 0.76
C TYR A 152 8.38 -10.09 2.20
N LYS A 153 9.68 -10.29 2.44
CA LYS A 153 10.26 -10.28 3.79
C LYS A 153 9.98 -8.96 4.51
N GLU A 154 10.23 -7.83 3.85
CA GLU A 154 10.01 -6.51 4.44
C GLU A 154 8.54 -6.26 4.80
N ASN A 155 7.61 -6.61 3.90
CA ASN A 155 6.17 -6.47 4.18
C ASN A 155 5.70 -7.43 5.27
N TYR A 156 6.23 -8.66 5.29
CA TYR A 156 5.89 -9.62 6.32
C TYR A 156 6.43 -9.21 7.69
N GLU A 157 7.65 -8.67 7.76
CA GLU A 157 8.18 -8.08 9.00
C GLU A 157 7.29 -6.93 9.50
N ALA A 158 6.81 -6.07 8.60
CA ALA A 158 5.86 -5.02 8.97
C ALA A 158 4.54 -5.60 9.51
N LEU A 159 4.03 -6.72 8.98
CA LEU A 159 2.87 -7.42 9.54
C LEU A 159 3.10 -7.85 10.98
N LEU A 160 4.26 -8.47 11.23
CA LEU A 160 4.64 -8.92 12.57
C LEU A 160 4.79 -7.75 13.54
N ASP A 161 5.28 -6.61 13.08
CA ASP A 161 5.37 -5.40 13.90
C ASP A 161 4.00 -4.77 14.18
N ILE A 162 3.02 -4.89 13.25
CA ILE A 162 1.61 -4.53 13.53
C ILE A 162 1.07 -5.39 14.68
N PHE A 163 1.35 -6.70 14.67
CA PHE A 163 0.88 -7.62 15.71
C PHE A 163 1.45 -7.24 17.08
N LYS A 164 2.77 -7.04 17.16
CA LYS A 164 3.45 -6.60 18.38
C LYS A 164 2.90 -5.26 18.88
N TYR A 165 2.70 -4.31 17.97
CA TYR A 165 2.16 -3.00 18.30
C TYR A 165 0.76 -3.09 18.91
N CYS A 166 -0.15 -3.80 18.26
CA CYS A 166 -1.52 -3.95 18.72
C CYS A 166 -1.58 -4.64 20.09
N GLN A 167 -0.79 -5.70 20.31
CA GLN A 167 -0.69 -6.35 21.61
C GLN A 167 -0.19 -5.38 22.70
N ALA A 168 0.90 -4.66 22.43
CA ALA A 168 1.48 -3.72 23.39
C ALA A 168 0.51 -2.60 23.79
N LYS A 169 -0.32 -2.15 22.85
CA LYS A 169 -1.34 -1.11 23.08
C LYS A 169 -2.69 -1.67 23.55
N LYS A 170 -2.82 -3.00 23.69
CA LYS A 170 -4.08 -3.70 24.00
C LYS A 170 -5.21 -3.35 23.02
N ILE A 171 -4.86 -3.24 21.75
CA ILE A 171 -5.81 -3.03 20.64
C ILE A 171 -6.17 -4.40 20.08
N GLU A 172 -7.47 -4.69 20.00
CA GLU A 172 -7.93 -5.91 19.35
C GLU A 172 -7.69 -5.85 17.84
N LEU A 173 -6.97 -6.83 17.31
CA LEU A 173 -6.66 -6.88 15.89
C LEU A 173 -7.47 -7.99 15.21
N ILE A 174 -8.19 -7.64 14.15
CA ILE A 174 -8.87 -8.55 13.25
C ILE A 174 -8.13 -8.53 11.92
N VAL A 175 -7.52 -9.65 11.55
CA VAL A 175 -6.83 -9.84 10.28
C VAL A 175 -7.66 -10.74 9.40
N TYR A 176 -7.90 -10.33 8.15
CA TYR A 176 -8.63 -11.16 7.21
C TYR A 176 -7.94 -11.30 5.86
N ILE A 177 -8.04 -12.50 5.28
CA ILE A 177 -7.70 -12.73 3.87
C ILE A 177 -8.91 -12.30 3.04
N PRO A 178 -8.78 -11.27 2.18
CA PRO A 178 -9.89 -10.76 1.39
C PRO A 178 -10.39 -11.76 0.34
N PRO A 179 -11.64 -11.59 -0.16
CA PRO A 179 -12.14 -12.41 -1.27
C PRO A 179 -11.24 -12.35 -2.49
N LEU A 180 -11.09 -13.48 -3.15
CA LEU A 180 -10.37 -13.63 -4.41
C LEU A 180 -11.28 -14.38 -5.39
N ARG A 181 -11.40 -13.86 -6.62
CA ARG A 181 -12.22 -14.51 -7.64
C ARG A 181 -11.72 -15.93 -7.90
N ASN A 182 -12.58 -16.92 -7.73
CA ASN A 182 -12.21 -18.34 -7.67
C ASN A 182 -12.88 -19.21 -8.76
N ASP A 183 -13.78 -18.66 -9.58
CA ASP A 183 -14.38 -19.34 -10.74
C ASP A 183 -13.43 -19.45 -11.94
N VAL A 184 -12.29 -18.78 -11.88
CA VAL A 184 -11.23 -18.78 -12.89
C VAL A 184 -9.86 -18.85 -12.21
N GLU A 185 -8.84 -19.40 -12.90
CA GLU A 185 -7.48 -19.48 -12.32
C GLU A 185 -6.94 -18.06 -12.05
N PRO A 186 -6.62 -17.72 -10.79
CA PRO A 186 -6.09 -16.40 -10.46
C PRO A 186 -4.64 -16.25 -10.94
N PRO A 187 -4.13 -15.02 -11.11
CA PRO A 187 -2.76 -14.74 -11.55
C PRO A 187 -1.69 -15.01 -10.47
N TYR A 188 -1.86 -16.06 -9.67
CA TYR A 188 -0.98 -16.43 -8.57
C TYR A 188 -0.34 -17.80 -8.78
N ASP A 189 0.83 -17.98 -8.17
CA ASP A 189 1.33 -19.32 -7.87
C ASP A 189 0.53 -19.86 -6.68
N MET A 190 -0.31 -20.87 -6.92
CA MET A 190 -1.22 -21.40 -5.91
C MET A 190 -0.51 -22.08 -4.74
N LYS A 191 0.71 -22.60 -4.94
CA LYS A 191 1.52 -23.16 -3.85
C LYS A 191 2.05 -22.05 -2.96
N ALA A 192 2.55 -20.96 -3.56
CA ALA A 192 3.00 -19.78 -2.82
C ALA A 192 1.84 -19.11 -2.08
N TYR A 193 0.68 -18.94 -2.73
CA TYR A 193 -0.50 -18.34 -2.11
C TYR A 193 -1.05 -19.18 -0.95
N ALA A 194 -1.09 -20.51 -1.11
CA ALA A 194 -1.47 -21.41 -0.01
C ALA A 194 -0.47 -21.37 1.16
N GLY A 195 0.83 -21.26 0.87
CA GLY A 195 1.87 -21.07 1.87
C GLY A 195 1.68 -19.77 2.65
N PHE A 196 1.50 -18.66 1.95
CA PHE A 196 1.22 -17.35 2.53
C PHE A 196 0.01 -17.37 3.47
N LYS A 197 -1.14 -17.92 3.05
CA LYS A 197 -2.34 -17.97 3.91
C LYS A 197 -2.08 -18.73 5.22
N LYS A 198 -1.38 -19.87 5.13
CA LYS A 198 -1.01 -20.66 6.31
C LYS A 198 -0.03 -19.93 7.23
N GLU A 199 0.93 -19.20 6.64
CA GLU A 199 1.90 -18.41 7.40
C GLU A 199 1.19 -17.30 8.19
N VAL A 200 0.34 -16.51 7.51
CA VAL A 200 -0.46 -15.45 8.11
C VAL A 200 -1.39 -16.00 9.19
N GLU A 201 -2.16 -17.06 8.91
CA GLU A 201 -3.05 -17.67 9.90
C GLU A 201 -2.30 -18.06 11.17
N LYS A 202 -1.18 -18.78 11.01
CA LYS A 202 -0.34 -19.23 12.12
C LYS A 202 0.14 -18.06 12.98
N ASP A 203 0.67 -17.00 12.35
CA ASP A 203 1.22 -15.86 13.09
C ASP A 203 0.14 -14.95 13.70
N VAL A 204 -1.02 -14.80 13.04
CA VAL A 204 -2.19 -14.11 13.60
C VAL A 204 -2.67 -14.82 14.86
N LEU A 205 -2.83 -16.15 14.81
CA LEU A 205 -3.27 -16.94 15.96
C LEU A 205 -2.24 -16.92 17.10
N ALA A 206 -0.94 -17.04 16.78
CA ALA A 206 0.15 -16.92 17.76
C ALA A 206 0.17 -15.54 18.43
N SER A 207 -0.32 -14.51 17.74
CA SER A 207 -0.43 -13.15 18.27
C SER A 207 -1.70 -12.90 19.10
N HIS A 208 -2.56 -13.91 19.30
CA HIS A 208 -3.89 -13.78 19.91
C HIS A 208 -4.83 -12.80 19.18
N ALA A 209 -4.51 -12.43 17.94
CA ALA A 209 -5.38 -11.68 17.06
C ALA A 209 -6.43 -12.60 16.42
N ILE A 210 -7.45 -12.00 15.83
CA ILE A 210 -8.55 -12.73 15.20
C ILE A 210 -8.22 -12.95 13.73
N PHE A 211 -8.21 -14.20 13.30
CA PHE A 211 -8.03 -14.54 11.88
C PHE A 211 -9.37 -14.84 11.21
N MET A 212 -9.58 -14.31 10.00
CA MET A 212 -10.74 -14.61 9.16
C MET A 212 -10.31 -14.87 7.72
N ASN A 213 -10.46 -16.10 7.24
CA ASN A 213 -10.27 -16.37 5.81
C ASN A 213 -11.60 -16.13 5.06
N LEU A 214 -11.68 -15.03 4.31
CA LEU A 214 -12.86 -14.65 3.54
C LEU A 214 -12.69 -14.87 2.03
N GLU A 215 -11.67 -15.62 1.60
CA GLU A 215 -11.31 -15.76 0.18
C GLU A 215 -12.48 -16.20 -0.71
N ASN A 216 -13.34 -17.09 -0.20
CA ASN A 216 -14.45 -17.70 -0.93
C ASN A 216 -15.81 -17.07 -0.60
N LEU A 217 -15.84 -15.95 0.14
CA LEU A 217 -17.08 -15.37 0.64
C LEU A 217 -17.95 -14.81 -0.51
N VAL A 218 -17.34 -14.22 -1.54
CA VAL A 218 -18.06 -13.52 -2.62
C VAL A 218 -18.26 -14.42 -3.83
N ALA A 219 -19.53 -14.72 -4.13
CA ALA A 219 -19.91 -15.54 -5.29
C ALA A 219 -19.50 -14.90 -6.64
N ALA A 220 -19.15 -15.74 -7.62
CA ALA A 220 -18.71 -15.36 -8.98
C ALA A 220 -19.58 -14.29 -9.66
N LYS A 221 -20.91 -14.34 -9.46
CA LYS A 221 -21.88 -13.40 -10.04
C LYS A 221 -21.71 -11.94 -9.60
N TYR A 222 -21.00 -11.69 -8.50
CA TYR A 222 -20.77 -10.34 -8.00
C TYR A 222 -19.44 -9.73 -8.47
N TRP A 223 -18.64 -10.46 -9.25
CA TRP A 223 -17.35 -9.99 -9.74
C TRP A 223 -17.50 -9.15 -11.01
N GLY A 224 -16.71 -8.09 -11.12
CA GLY A 224 -16.72 -7.19 -12.27
C GLY A 224 -15.78 -7.61 -13.40
N THR A 225 -15.71 -6.74 -14.39
CA THR A 225 -14.65 -6.70 -15.40
C THR A 225 -13.87 -5.39 -15.24
N LYS A 226 -12.63 -5.39 -15.70
CA LYS A 226 -11.74 -4.22 -15.72
C LYS A 226 -11.27 -3.93 -17.14
N GLY A 227 -10.70 -2.75 -17.38
CA GLY A 227 -10.03 -2.47 -18.65
C GLY A 227 -8.87 -3.42 -18.92
N SER A 228 -8.61 -3.72 -20.20
CA SER A 228 -7.55 -4.64 -20.59
C SER A 228 -6.16 -4.18 -20.15
N THR A 229 -5.40 -5.13 -19.58
CA THR A 229 -4.00 -4.95 -19.15
C THR A 229 -3.05 -4.78 -20.34
N SER A 230 -3.51 -5.16 -21.55
CA SER A 230 -2.72 -5.17 -22.79
C SER A 230 -3.21 -4.16 -23.83
N GLY A 231 -4.34 -3.48 -23.63
CA GLY A 231 -4.87 -2.51 -24.60
C GLY A 231 -6.38 -2.36 -24.59
N THR A 232 -7.03 -2.66 -25.72
CA THR A 232 -8.48 -2.49 -25.94
C THR A 232 -9.29 -3.68 -25.40
N GLY A 233 -10.48 -3.40 -24.85
CA GLY A 233 -11.42 -4.42 -24.36
C GLY A 233 -11.50 -4.52 -22.84
N SER A 234 -12.40 -5.38 -22.35
CA SER A 234 -12.57 -5.68 -20.93
C SER A 234 -11.96 -7.04 -20.57
N GLU A 235 -11.22 -7.10 -19.48
CA GLU A 235 -10.66 -8.31 -18.89
C GLU A 235 -11.38 -8.67 -17.59
N ILE A 236 -11.23 -9.92 -17.15
CA ILE A 236 -11.70 -10.37 -15.84
C ILE A 236 -10.99 -9.59 -14.73
N ASP A 237 -11.76 -9.09 -13.76
CA ASP A 237 -11.23 -8.58 -12.51
C ASP A 237 -11.22 -9.69 -11.45
N PHE A 238 -10.08 -9.85 -10.77
CA PHE A 238 -9.88 -10.84 -9.72
C PHE A 238 -10.00 -10.26 -8.30
N MET A 239 -10.03 -8.93 -8.17
CA MET A 239 -9.91 -8.22 -6.89
C MET A 239 -11.10 -7.28 -6.62
N HIS A 240 -11.83 -6.85 -7.65
CA HIS A 240 -12.97 -5.94 -7.52
C HIS A 240 -14.31 -6.65 -7.82
N PHE A 241 -15.20 -6.63 -6.83
CA PHE A 241 -16.59 -7.07 -6.91
C PHE A 241 -17.53 -5.89 -6.67
N GLN A 242 -18.80 -6.08 -6.99
CA GLN A 242 -19.85 -5.08 -6.89
C GLN A 242 -20.36 -4.91 -5.44
N GLU A 243 -21.21 -3.91 -5.23
CA GLU A 243 -21.79 -3.55 -3.91
C GLU A 243 -22.28 -4.76 -3.09
N PRO A 244 -22.98 -5.77 -3.64
CA PRO A 244 -23.44 -6.91 -2.85
C PRO A 244 -22.29 -7.72 -2.21
N GLY A 245 -21.16 -7.82 -2.90
CA GLY A 245 -19.96 -8.46 -2.36
C GLY A 245 -19.34 -7.64 -1.22
N HIS A 246 -19.30 -6.31 -1.35
CA HIS A 246 -18.82 -5.41 -0.30
C HIS A 246 -19.70 -5.50 0.95
N LYS A 247 -21.02 -5.52 0.76
CA LYS A 247 -21.98 -5.66 1.85
C LYS A 247 -21.78 -6.98 2.61
N LEU A 248 -21.58 -8.09 1.91
CA LEU A 248 -21.36 -9.39 2.53
C LEU A 248 -20.12 -9.43 3.42
N ILE A 249 -19.01 -8.81 2.97
CA ILE A 249 -17.78 -8.70 3.77
C ILE A 249 -18.02 -7.81 4.99
N ALA A 250 -18.64 -6.64 4.78
CA ALA A 250 -18.92 -5.70 5.85
C ALA A 250 -19.79 -6.34 6.94
N ASP A 251 -20.87 -7.02 6.56
CA ASP A 251 -21.76 -7.73 7.50
C ASP A 251 -20.99 -8.82 8.26
N THR A 252 -20.15 -9.60 7.56
CA THR A 252 -19.35 -10.68 8.15
C THR A 252 -18.35 -10.15 9.19
N ILE A 253 -17.61 -9.09 8.86
CA ILE A 253 -16.66 -8.44 9.77
C ILE A 253 -17.40 -7.78 10.93
N PHE A 254 -18.49 -7.06 10.66
CA PHE A 254 -19.25 -6.35 11.68
C PHE A 254 -19.89 -7.28 12.71
N GLN A 255 -20.37 -8.46 12.28
CA GLN A 255 -20.83 -9.50 13.20
C GLN A 255 -19.71 -9.97 14.13
N ARG A 256 -18.46 -10.02 13.66
CA ARG A 256 -17.32 -10.38 14.51
C ARG A 256 -16.96 -9.27 15.50
N CYS A 257 -17.05 -8.01 15.09
CA CYS A 257 -16.75 -6.85 15.95
C CYS A 257 -17.74 -6.66 17.12
N LYS A 258 -18.96 -7.22 17.02
CA LYS A 258 -20.00 -7.14 18.06
C LYS A 258 -19.85 -8.15 19.20
N LYS A 259 -19.00 -9.16 19.03
CA LYS A 259 -18.72 -10.20 20.03
C LYS A 259 -17.54 -9.78 20.88
#